data_AF-A0A352CUN4-F1
#
_entry.id   AF-A0A352CUN4-F1
#
_cell.length_a   1.000
_cell.length_b   1.000
_cell.length_c   1.000
_cell.angle_alpha   90.00
_cell.angle_beta   90.00
_cell.angle_gamma   90.00
#
_symmetry.space_group_name_H-M   'P 1'
#
loop_
_entity.id
_entity.type
_entity.pdbx_description
1 polymer ?
#
loop_
_entity_poly.entity_id
_entity_poly.type
_entity_poly.pdbx_seq_one_letter_code
_entity_poly.pdbx_strand_id
1 'polypeptide(L)'
;MKRKDLLDIEPCETPETEREGIQAAAQLAEVNGAIWLNIDLFDGQLLKGRYFANKKTWYAWIGEWTQMRMKNVVRAINGEKALKGASYWWENDDYHYASEKDREMVNNYLGTILSYFEDHVLGERTVKRMKRKQERINAVMDLVPTVPDRMAQWLDEEIFTEGYLFVDEKGNRNYYTCTKCGKRSWTTRKFAQYKQLACPKCGSLVKVEKRREQRNRREQIVLIQGLRDGRWIERQFKAECQWSRSGKEIELYENVRCLLRKGEHWGDMYYGTLNQADELEQEWWDKKSRNQQFQRSYLYPYNLDEVLPDTGLQYLGLDQIAKKGRKINVNRMIIGSVGREYLEYLVKSGLLRLAEETCQIYWKEPLDPYAKTMQDLLKINGDRISRLKQIDGGMAALSWLRWEEEAEGERKLSQEALEYLEQKNMYPNDCEKILQAVGSPTRMVNYLKKHKKATVSLWTDYLQMAEEEGMDIEDDIVCRPKDIKARHDELVERRNERQDAEKIKKNKEKYRAMNQEIVKYLPCVARFFWESEQYEIIPAGRCEELIKEGRILHHCVGASDRYMEKMAAGESWILFLRKKEDLETPYYTIEISMKTDRILQWYSAYDRKPQEKTIQKVLKQFLTEIKQKQVRISA
;
A
#
# COMPACT_ATOMS: atom_id res chain seq x y z
N MET A 1 21.71 -40.67 23.35
CA MET A 1 21.88 -41.70 22.30
C MET A 1 22.63 -41.08 21.13
N LYS A 2 23.67 -41.75 20.62
CA LYS A 2 24.39 -41.30 19.44
C LYS A 2 23.76 -41.98 18.22
N ARG A 3 23.40 -41.20 17.20
CA ARG A 3 22.79 -41.72 15.95
C ARG A 3 23.59 -42.84 15.28
N LYS A 4 24.91 -42.87 15.48
CA LYS A 4 25.83 -43.86 14.88
C LYS A 4 25.48 -45.30 15.27
N ASP A 5 25.00 -45.51 16.50
CA ASP A 5 24.66 -46.82 17.05
C ASP A 5 23.50 -47.49 16.28
N LEU A 6 22.74 -46.74 15.48
CA LEU A 6 21.66 -47.29 14.63
C LEU A 6 22.19 -47.99 13.37
N LEU A 7 23.43 -47.69 12.93
CA LEU A 7 24.02 -48.38 11.78
C LEU A 7 24.48 -49.79 12.11
N ASP A 8 24.59 -50.12 13.40
CA ASP A 8 24.92 -51.46 13.88
C ASP A 8 23.75 -52.44 13.74
N ILE A 9 22.54 -51.95 13.44
CA ILE A 9 21.40 -52.80 13.06
C ILE A 9 21.75 -53.50 11.74
N GLU A 10 21.66 -54.83 11.69
CA GLU A 10 21.86 -55.58 10.44
C GLU A 10 20.83 -55.15 9.39
N PRO A 11 21.20 -54.94 8.12
CA PRO A 11 20.24 -54.58 7.07
C PRO A 11 19.17 -55.66 6.86
N CYS A 12 17.98 -55.24 6.43
CA CYS A 12 16.90 -56.14 6.03
C CYS A 12 17.36 -57.05 4.87
N GLU A 13 16.71 -58.21 4.74
CA GLU A 13 16.89 -59.06 3.57
C GLU A 13 16.52 -58.29 2.29
N THR A 14 17.37 -58.42 1.27
CA THR A 14 17.16 -57.76 -0.02
C THR A 14 15.86 -58.28 -0.66
N PRO A 15 14.94 -57.40 -1.07
CA PRO A 15 13.69 -57.83 -1.68
C PRO A 15 13.90 -58.61 -2.99
N GLU A 16 13.10 -59.65 -3.23
CA GLU A 16 13.16 -60.49 -4.45
C GLU A 16 12.45 -59.88 -5.67
N THR A 17 11.74 -58.76 -5.50
CA THR A 17 10.87 -58.18 -6.53
C THR A 17 11.61 -57.32 -7.56
N GLU A 18 11.36 -57.53 -8.86
CA GLU A 18 11.89 -56.70 -9.97
C GLU A 18 11.07 -55.40 -10.23
N ARG A 19 10.36 -54.87 -9.23
CA ARG A 19 9.61 -53.60 -9.41
C ARG A 19 10.59 -52.44 -9.60
N GLU A 20 10.42 -51.68 -10.68
CA GLU A 20 11.13 -50.41 -10.90
C GLU A 20 10.85 -49.43 -9.75
N GLY A 21 11.91 -48.71 -9.32
CA GLY A 21 11.85 -47.74 -8.22
C GLY A 21 12.44 -48.25 -6.89
N ILE A 22 12.47 -47.37 -5.88
CA ILE A 22 13.06 -47.69 -4.58
C ILE A 22 12.14 -48.64 -3.78
N GLN A 23 12.70 -49.74 -3.31
CA GLN A 23 12.00 -50.74 -2.50
C GLN A 23 12.37 -50.60 -1.02
N ALA A 24 11.36 -50.49 -0.17
CA ALA A 24 11.49 -50.25 1.27
C ALA A 24 11.17 -51.52 2.07
N ALA A 25 12.19 -52.16 2.65
CA ALA A 25 12.05 -53.32 3.53
C ALA A 25 12.17 -52.89 4.99
N ALA A 26 11.28 -53.36 5.87
CA ALA A 26 11.18 -52.87 7.23
C ALA A 26 11.45 -53.95 8.28
N GLN A 27 12.11 -53.57 9.37
CA GLN A 27 12.31 -54.43 10.54
C GLN A 27 12.27 -53.61 11.83
N LEU A 28 12.02 -54.30 12.95
CA LEU A 28 12.14 -53.73 14.28
C LEU A 28 13.42 -54.23 14.94
N ALA A 29 14.26 -53.32 15.42
CA ALA A 29 15.49 -53.65 16.12
C ALA A 29 15.55 -52.91 17.46
N GLU A 30 16.02 -53.58 18.50
CA GLU A 30 16.28 -52.95 19.79
C GLU A 30 17.70 -52.42 19.84
N VAL A 31 17.85 -51.11 20.04
CA VAL A 31 19.15 -50.45 20.18
C VAL A 31 19.14 -49.62 21.45
N ASN A 32 20.06 -49.93 22.37
CA ASN A 32 20.24 -49.22 23.64
C ASN A 32 18.93 -49.11 24.47
N GLY A 33 18.15 -50.19 24.56
CA GLY A 33 16.92 -50.26 25.35
C GLY A 33 15.71 -49.55 24.72
N ALA A 34 15.78 -49.19 23.43
CA ALA A 34 14.68 -48.62 22.67
C ALA A 34 14.45 -49.40 21.37
N ILE A 35 13.19 -49.71 21.07
CA ILE A 35 12.81 -50.32 19.79
C ILE A 35 12.83 -49.24 18.71
N TRP A 36 13.53 -49.51 17.61
CA TRP A 36 13.60 -48.69 16.40
C TRP A 36 13.02 -49.46 15.21
N LEU A 37 12.26 -48.75 14.41
CA LEU A 37 11.88 -49.14 13.07
C LEU A 37 13.04 -48.79 12.12
N ASN A 38 13.66 -49.80 11.52
CA ASN A 38 14.60 -49.64 10.43
C ASN A 38 13.88 -49.93 9.11
N ILE A 39 13.97 -49.02 8.15
CA ILE A 39 13.48 -49.17 6.79
C ILE A 39 14.68 -49.02 5.86
N ASP A 40 15.11 -50.13 5.27
CA ASP A 40 16.20 -50.16 4.32
C ASP A 40 15.67 -49.93 2.90
N LEU A 41 16.32 -49.02 2.18
CA LEU A 41 15.92 -48.55 0.86
C LEU A 41 16.84 -49.15 -0.20
N PHE A 42 16.28 -50.02 -1.03
CA PHE A 42 16.98 -50.76 -2.08
C PHE A 42 16.63 -50.22 -3.46
N ASP A 43 17.64 -50.19 -4.33
CA ASP A 43 17.51 -49.98 -5.77
C ASP A 43 18.05 -51.23 -6.45
N GLY A 44 17.15 -52.11 -6.91
CA GLY A 44 17.47 -53.49 -7.23
C GLY A 44 18.08 -54.21 -6.02
N GLN A 45 19.30 -54.74 -6.16
CA GLN A 45 20.01 -55.45 -5.08
C GLN A 45 20.92 -54.54 -4.22
N LEU A 46 20.99 -53.24 -4.52
CA LEU A 46 21.89 -52.31 -3.84
C LEU A 46 21.17 -51.55 -2.73
N LEU A 47 21.70 -51.63 -1.50
CA LEU A 47 21.27 -50.79 -0.38
C LEU A 47 21.74 -49.34 -0.61
N LYS A 48 20.80 -48.43 -0.87
CA LYS A 48 21.09 -47.02 -1.16
C LYS A 48 20.95 -46.11 0.05
N GLY A 49 20.09 -46.47 1.00
CA GLY A 49 19.88 -45.70 2.20
C GLY A 49 19.14 -46.45 3.28
N ARG A 50 19.17 -45.91 4.49
CA ARG A 50 18.52 -46.49 5.67
C ARG A 50 17.74 -45.40 6.38
N TYR A 51 16.51 -45.70 6.77
CA TYR A 51 15.63 -44.78 7.48
C TYR A 51 15.26 -45.39 8.83
N PHE A 52 15.58 -44.68 9.91
CA PHE A 52 15.38 -45.13 11.27
C PHE A 52 14.34 -44.26 11.95
N ALA A 53 13.27 -44.84 12.47
CA ALA A 53 12.26 -44.13 13.25
C ALA A 53 11.99 -44.79 14.59
N ASN A 54 11.65 -43.99 15.57
CA ASN A 54 10.98 -44.45 16.77
C ASN A 54 9.70 -43.63 16.97
N LYS A 55 8.95 -43.87 18.05
CA LYS A 55 7.70 -43.13 18.34
C LYS A 55 7.85 -41.61 18.54
N LYS A 56 9.06 -41.04 18.54
CA LYS A 56 9.35 -39.62 18.85
C LYS A 56 10.17 -38.88 17.77
N THR A 57 10.93 -39.59 16.96
CA THR A 57 11.87 -39.00 15.99
C THR A 57 12.22 -40.00 14.89
N TRP A 58 12.77 -39.48 13.80
CA TRP A 58 13.44 -40.29 12.79
C TRP A 58 14.80 -39.69 12.39
N TYR A 59 15.59 -40.49 11.70
CA TYR A 59 16.86 -40.17 11.08
C TYR A 59 16.99 -40.97 9.78
N ALA A 60 17.80 -40.50 8.84
CA ALA A 60 18.15 -41.29 7.66
C ALA A 60 19.65 -41.22 7.40
N TRP A 61 20.15 -42.27 6.76
CA TRP A 61 21.53 -42.43 6.33
C TRP A 61 21.57 -42.72 4.83
N ILE A 62 22.18 -41.83 4.05
CA ILE A 62 22.33 -41.93 2.59
C ILE A 62 23.81 -41.72 2.20
N GLY A 63 24.73 -42.23 3.02
CA GLY A 63 26.17 -41.90 2.98
C GLY A 63 26.56 -40.78 3.95
N GLU A 64 25.60 -39.95 4.35
CA GLU A 64 25.69 -39.03 5.47
C GLU A 64 24.42 -39.03 6.31
N TRP A 65 24.52 -38.56 7.56
CA TRP A 65 23.38 -38.48 8.47
C TRP A 65 22.51 -37.27 8.15
N THR A 66 21.23 -37.52 7.86
CA THR A 66 20.22 -36.50 7.62
C THR A 66 18.98 -36.71 8.48
N GLN A 67 18.14 -35.68 8.56
CA GLN A 67 16.83 -35.72 9.19
C GLN A 67 15.81 -35.05 8.27
N MET A 68 15.60 -35.69 7.12
CA MET A 68 14.61 -35.30 6.12
C MET A 68 13.49 -36.35 6.05
N ARG A 69 12.32 -35.96 5.53
CA ARG A 69 11.19 -36.88 5.35
C ARG A 69 11.54 -38.00 4.38
N MET A 70 10.90 -39.16 4.50
CA MET A 70 11.12 -40.32 3.63
C MET A 70 11.11 -39.95 2.13
N LYS A 71 10.12 -39.17 1.68
CA LYS A 71 10.06 -38.65 0.30
C LYS A 71 11.36 -37.96 -0.13
N ASN A 72 11.93 -37.12 0.72
CA ASN A 72 13.19 -36.44 0.40
C ASN A 72 14.41 -37.36 0.49
N VAL A 73 14.38 -38.39 1.34
CA VAL A 73 15.44 -39.41 1.39
C VAL A 73 15.51 -40.12 0.04
N VAL A 74 14.36 -40.58 -0.46
CA VAL A 74 14.23 -41.25 -1.75
C VAL A 74 14.68 -40.34 -2.90
N ARG A 75 14.22 -39.08 -2.90
CA ARG A 75 14.66 -38.09 -3.89
C ARG A 75 16.17 -37.84 -3.86
N ALA A 76 16.76 -37.76 -2.66
CA ALA A 76 18.19 -37.58 -2.53
C ALA A 76 18.98 -38.79 -3.06
N ILE A 77 18.49 -40.01 -2.84
CA ILE A 77 19.04 -41.25 -3.43
C ILE A 77 19.03 -41.18 -4.96
N ASN A 78 17.93 -40.67 -5.54
CA ASN A 78 17.76 -40.50 -6.99
C ASN A 78 18.51 -39.28 -7.56
N GLY A 79 19.23 -38.50 -6.74
CA GLY A 79 19.91 -37.28 -7.18
C GLY A 79 18.97 -36.10 -7.46
N GLU A 80 17.73 -36.17 -6.98
CA GLU A 80 16.71 -35.17 -7.20
C GLU A 80 16.71 -34.07 -6.13
N LYS A 81 16.10 -32.92 -6.46
CA LYS A 81 15.94 -31.81 -5.52
C LYS A 81 14.92 -32.14 -4.44
N ALA A 82 15.22 -31.74 -3.21
CA ALA A 82 14.34 -31.84 -2.05
C ALA A 82 13.05 -31.02 -2.22
N LEU A 83 11.91 -31.63 -1.86
CA LEU A 83 10.61 -30.99 -1.81
C LEU A 83 10.54 -29.94 -0.69
N LYS A 84 9.74 -28.88 -0.91
CA LYS A 84 9.56 -27.75 0.02
C LYS A 84 8.11 -27.28 0.03
N GLY A 85 7.61 -26.95 1.22
CA GLY A 85 6.28 -26.33 1.37
C GLY A 85 5.17 -27.23 0.86
N ALA A 86 4.33 -26.71 -0.03
CA ALA A 86 3.16 -27.45 -0.48
C ALA A 86 3.51 -28.65 -1.39
N SER A 87 4.71 -28.71 -1.96
CA SER A 87 5.09 -29.78 -2.91
C SER A 87 5.07 -31.19 -2.32
N TYR A 88 5.10 -31.33 -1.00
CA TYR A 88 4.93 -32.63 -0.33
C TYR A 88 3.54 -33.25 -0.51
N TRP A 89 2.52 -32.44 -0.83
CA TRP A 89 1.12 -32.88 -0.94
C TRP A 89 0.72 -33.30 -2.36
N TRP A 90 1.45 -32.87 -3.39
CA TRP A 90 1.09 -33.14 -4.79
C TRP A 90 1.98 -34.20 -5.46
N GLU A 91 3.20 -34.38 -4.96
CA GLU A 91 4.13 -35.38 -5.49
C GLU A 91 3.84 -36.74 -4.86
N ASN A 92 3.84 -37.79 -5.67
CA ASN A 92 3.67 -39.15 -5.20
C ASN A 92 4.88 -39.61 -4.38
N ASP A 93 4.70 -40.68 -3.61
CA ASP A 93 5.83 -41.37 -2.99
C ASP A 93 6.58 -42.14 -4.09
N ASP A 94 7.84 -41.76 -4.36
CA ASP A 94 8.71 -42.40 -5.36
C ASP A 94 9.35 -43.72 -4.83
N TYR A 95 8.68 -44.39 -3.88
CA TYR A 95 9.10 -45.67 -3.30
C TYR A 95 7.92 -46.59 -3.02
N HIS A 96 8.20 -47.89 -2.94
CA HIS A 96 7.23 -48.92 -2.64
C HIS A 96 7.73 -49.80 -1.50
N TYR A 97 6.85 -50.19 -0.57
CA TYR A 97 7.20 -51.21 0.41
C TYR A 97 7.47 -52.55 -0.30
N ALA A 98 8.52 -53.25 0.14
CA ALA A 98 8.96 -54.52 -0.43
C ALA A 98 7.85 -55.58 -0.35
N SER A 99 7.09 -55.60 0.75
CA SER A 99 5.88 -56.41 0.91
C SER A 99 4.76 -55.67 1.64
N GLU A 100 3.55 -56.21 1.58
CA GLU A 100 2.43 -55.73 2.39
C GLU A 100 2.72 -55.86 3.89
N LYS A 101 3.48 -56.90 4.31
CA LYS A 101 3.88 -57.10 5.69
C LYS A 101 4.80 -55.98 6.20
N ASP A 102 5.70 -55.47 5.36
CA ASP A 102 6.56 -54.32 5.71
C ASP A 102 5.71 -53.07 5.95
N ARG A 103 4.76 -52.81 5.05
CA ARG A 103 3.83 -51.68 5.18
C ARG A 103 3.01 -51.78 6.47
N GLU A 104 2.43 -52.95 6.74
CA GLU A 104 1.67 -53.21 7.96
C GLU A 104 2.55 -53.07 9.21
N MET A 105 3.79 -53.57 9.19
CA MET A 105 4.74 -53.44 10.31
C MET A 105 5.04 -51.98 10.64
N VAL A 106 5.35 -51.16 9.61
CA VAL A 106 5.61 -49.73 9.76
C VAL A 106 4.38 -49.04 10.37
N ASN A 107 3.20 -49.29 9.79
CA ASN A 107 1.96 -48.66 10.23
C ASN A 107 1.59 -49.07 11.66
N ASN A 108 1.76 -50.35 12.02
CA ASN A 108 1.45 -50.88 13.35
C ASN A 108 2.41 -50.33 14.41
N TYR A 109 3.71 -50.24 14.10
CA TYR A 109 4.70 -49.71 15.05
C TYR A 109 4.49 -48.21 15.30
N LEU A 110 4.24 -47.43 14.25
CA LEU A 110 4.01 -45.99 14.33
C LEU A 110 2.59 -45.63 14.79
N GLY A 111 1.64 -46.56 14.68
CA GLY A 111 0.21 -46.35 14.93
C GLY A 111 -0.50 -45.51 13.87
N THR A 112 0.18 -45.22 12.76
CA THR A 112 -0.31 -44.43 11.62
C THR A 112 0.61 -44.62 10.41
N ILE A 113 0.25 -44.08 9.26
CA ILE A 113 1.12 -44.07 8.08
C ILE A 113 2.34 -43.16 8.30
N LEU A 114 3.47 -43.53 7.70
CA LEU A 114 4.76 -42.86 7.93
C LEU A 114 4.71 -41.33 7.73
N SER A 115 4.03 -40.85 6.69
CA SER A 115 3.88 -39.42 6.42
C SER A 115 3.15 -38.67 7.53
N TYR A 116 2.09 -39.24 8.09
CA TYR A 116 1.33 -38.65 9.20
C TYR A 116 2.13 -38.67 10.50
N PHE A 117 2.92 -39.72 10.74
CA PHE A 117 3.87 -39.75 11.85
C PHE A 117 4.91 -38.62 11.73
N GLU A 118 5.51 -38.43 10.56
CA GLU A 118 6.47 -37.37 10.30
C GLU A 118 5.86 -35.98 10.51
N ASP A 119 4.62 -35.77 10.04
CA ASP A 119 3.86 -34.53 10.25
C ASP A 119 3.58 -34.27 11.73
N HIS A 120 3.14 -35.29 12.49
CA HIS A 120 2.89 -35.18 13.92
C HIS A 120 4.15 -34.76 14.69
N VAL A 121 5.27 -35.45 14.45
CA VAL A 121 6.54 -35.16 15.12
C VAL A 121 7.06 -33.76 14.74
N LEU A 122 6.92 -33.32 13.49
CA LEU A 122 7.28 -31.94 13.09
C LEU A 122 6.36 -30.90 13.71
N GLY A 123 5.07 -31.21 13.83
CA GLY A 123 4.07 -30.41 14.54
C GLY A 123 4.48 -30.19 15.98
N GLU A 124 4.77 -31.26 16.74
CA GLU A 124 5.23 -31.16 18.13
C GLU A 124 6.52 -30.35 18.26
N ARG A 125 7.51 -30.59 17.38
CA ARG A 125 8.76 -29.82 17.38
C ARG A 125 8.52 -28.35 17.12
N THR A 126 7.62 -28.04 16.20
CA THR A 126 7.23 -26.67 15.89
C THR A 126 6.58 -26.01 17.10
N VAL A 127 5.63 -26.68 17.76
CA VAL A 127 5.01 -26.19 19.00
C VAL A 127 6.06 -25.96 20.09
N LYS A 128 6.96 -26.92 20.34
CA LYS A 128 8.05 -26.78 21.33
C LYS A 128 8.98 -25.61 21.00
N ARG A 129 9.34 -25.44 19.72
CA ARG A 129 10.16 -24.32 19.24
C ARG A 129 9.43 -22.98 19.43
N MET A 130 8.14 -22.91 19.11
CA MET A 130 7.33 -21.70 19.30
C MET A 130 7.19 -21.35 20.78
N LYS A 131 6.96 -22.34 21.64
CA LYS A 131 6.90 -22.14 23.10
C LYS A 131 8.21 -21.57 23.66
N ARG A 132 9.36 -22.18 23.33
CA ARG A 132 10.68 -21.66 23.72
C ARG A 132 10.93 -20.24 23.22
N LYS A 133 10.46 -19.94 22.01
CA LYS A 133 10.56 -18.59 21.45
C LYS A 133 9.67 -17.60 22.21
N GLN A 134 8.43 -17.96 22.54
CA GLN A 134 7.54 -17.14 23.34
C GLN A 134 8.12 -16.87 24.73
N GLU A 135 8.64 -17.90 25.41
CA GLU A 135 9.29 -17.78 26.72
C GLU A 135 10.46 -16.79 26.68
N ARG A 136 11.31 -16.85 25.64
CA ARG A 136 12.41 -15.89 25.45
C ARG A 136 11.91 -14.47 25.21
N ILE A 137 10.83 -14.28 24.46
CA ILE A 137 10.25 -12.96 24.22
C ILE A 137 9.66 -12.41 25.52
N ASN A 138 8.89 -13.22 26.26
CA ASN A 138 8.31 -12.83 27.54
C ASN A 138 9.39 -12.43 28.54
N ALA A 139 10.48 -13.19 28.64
CA ALA A 139 11.62 -12.83 29.50
C ALA A 139 12.25 -11.47 29.15
N VAL A 140 12.21 -11.05 27.89
CA VAL A 140 12.63 -9.70 27.48
C VAL A 140 11.57 -8.66 27.85
N MET A 141 10.28 -8.96 27.67
CA MET A 141 9.18 -8.06 28.01
C MET A 141 9.07 -7.81 29.52
N ASP A 142 9.43 -8.78 30.35
CA ASP A 142 9.45 -8.67 31.82
C ASP A 142 10.47 -7.62 32.33
N LEU A 143 11.42 -7.22 31.49
CA LEU A 143 12.39 -6.17 31.80
C LEU A 143 11.83 -4.75 31.58
N VAL A 144 10.72 -4.63 30.84
CA VAL A 144 10.14 -3.35 30.43
C VAL A 144 9.39 -2.72 31.61
N PRO A 145 9.74 -1.49 32.03
CA PRO A 145 9.01 -0.78 33.09
C PRO A 145 7.58 -0.45 32.66
N THR A 146 6.68 -0.29 33.62
CA THR A 146 5.32 0.19 33.36
C THR A 146 5.33 1.64 32.86
N VAL A 147 4.21 2.08 32.28
CA VAL A 147 4.01 3.48 31.88
C VAL A 147 4.09 4.38 33.14
N PRO A 148 4.78 5.54 33.09
CA PRO A 148 4.86 6.44 34.23
C PRO A 148 3.50 6.97 34.69
N ASP A 149 3.29 7.11 36.00
CA ASP A 149 2.02 7.58 36.60
C ASP A 149 1.53 8.92 36.04
N ARG A 150 2.46 9.84 35.77
CA ARG A 150 2.15 11.16 35.21
C ARG A 150 1.68 11.13 33.74
N MET A 151 1.77 9.98 33.05
CA MET A 151 1.31 9.84 31.67
C MET A 151 -0.16 10.25 31.50
N ALA A 152 -1.04 9.75 32.37
CA ALA A 152 -2.48 10.01 32.24
C ALA A 152 -2.79 11.51 32.41
N GLN A 153 -2.11 12.15 33.36
CA GLN A 153 -2.21 13.60 33.60
C GLN A 153 -1.69 14.40 32.41
N TRP A 154 -0.52 14.05 31.87
CA TRP A 154 0.04 14.70 30.68
C TRP A 154 -0.90 14.63 29.47
N LEU A 155 -1.49 13.46 29.23
CA LEU A 155 -2.47 13.29 28.16
C LEU A 155 -3.72 14.16 28.39
N ASP A 156 -4.18 14.29 29.63
CA ASP A 156 -5.34 15.11 29.97
C ASP A 156 -5.09 16.62 29.77
N GLU A 157 -3.94 17.09 30.25
CA GLU A 157 -3.61 18.52 30.40
C GLU A 157 -2.97 19.13 29.16
N GLU A 158 -2.18 18.37 28.39
CA GLU A 158 -1.40 18.90 27.27
C GLU A 158 -1.83 18.37 25.90
N ILE A 159 -2.28 17.12 25.82
CA ILE A 159 -2.64 16.49 24.53
C ILE A 159 -4.13 16.65 24.25
N PHE A 160 -4.99 16.19 25.15
CA PHE A 160 -6.46 16.17 25.00
C PHE A 160 -7.11 17.34 25.75
N THR A 161 -6.65 18.56 25.46
CA THR A 161 -7.05 19.75 26.21
C THR A 161 -8.49 20.19 25.98
N GLU A 162 -9.20 19.58 25.03
CA GLU A 162 -10.57 19.92 24.70
C GLU A 162 -11.56 19.64 25.86
N GLY A 163 -12.59 20.48 25.94
CA GLY A 163 -13.69 20.33 26.87
C GLY A 163 -15.03 20.43 26.15
N TYR A 164 -15.96 19.55 26.52
CA TYR A 164 -17.30 19.49 25.95
C TYR A 164 -18.37 19.67 27.02
N LEU A 165 -19.49 20.24 26.58
CA LEU A 165 -20.72 20.35 27.36
C LEU A 165 -21.81 19.57 26.63
N PHE A 166 -22.10 18.36 27.11
CA PHE A 166 -23.17 17.53 26.55
C PHE A 166 -24.50 17.98 27.12
N VAL A 167 -25.41 18.45 26.25
CA VAL A 167 -26.69 19.04 26.66
C VAL A 167 -27.85 18.12 26.27
N ASP A 168 -28.83 18.01 27.17
CA ASP A 168 -30.10 17.33 26.98
C ASP A 168 -31.25 18.28 27.32
N GLU A 169 -32.06 18.65 26.32
CA GLU A 169 -33.11 19.66 26.44
C GLU A 169 -34.43 18.99 26.85
N LYS A 170 -34.95 19.34 28.04
CA LYS A 170 -36.22 18.81 28.55
C LYS A 170 -37.14 19.95 28.97
N GLY A 171 -38.03 20.34 28.07
CA GLY A 171 -38.94 21.47 28.27
C GLY A 171 -38.16 22.78 28.42
N ASN A 172 -38.32 23.48 29.54
CA ASN A 172 -37.62 24.74 29.82
C ASN A 172 -36.29 24.55 30.58
N ARG A 173 -35.88 23.31 30.85
CA ARG A 173 -34.61 22.98 31.52
C ARG A 173 -33.66 22.28 30.55
N ASN A 174 -32.45 22.81 30.45
CA ASN A 174 -31.35 22.22 29.71
C ASN A 174 -30.42 21.53 30.71
N TYR A 175 -30.49 20.21 30.77
CA TYR A 175 -29.55 19.40 31.55
C TYR A 175 -28.23 19.35 30.80
N TYR A 176 -27.12 19.36 31.53
CA TYR A 176 -25.81 19.31 30.92
C TYR A 176 -24.79 18.55 31.75
N THR A 177 -23.83 17.94 31.06
CA THR A 177 -22.62 17.34 31.64
C THR A 177 -21.39 18.04 31.10
N CYS A 178 -20.52 18.51 31.99
CA CYS A 178 -19.25 19.11 31.61
C CYS A 178 -18.11 18.09 31.72
N THR A 179 -17.38 17.87 30.63
CA THR A 179 -16.27 16.91 30.62
C THR A 179 -14.97 17.45 31.22
N LYS A 180 -14.92 18.72 31.62
CA LYS A 180 -13.74 19.31 32.31
C LYS A 180 -13.83 19.20 33.83
N CYS A 181 -15.01 19.36 34.40
CA CYS A 181 -15.20 19.21 35.86
C CYS A 181 -15.96 17.94 36.25
N GLY A 182 -16.41 17.14 35.28
CA GLY A 182 -17.23 15.94 35.50
C GLY A 182 -18.65 16.21 36.02
N LYS A 183 -19.00 17.48 36.33
CA LYS A 183 -20.28 17.81 36.98
C LYS A 183 -21.45 17.74 36.00
N ARG A 184 -22.54 17.15 36.48
CA ARG A 184 -23.86 17.16 35.86
C ARG A 184 -24.75 18.20 36.53
N SER A 185 -25.45 19.02 35.76
CA SER A 185 -26.37 20.03 36.30
C SER A 185 -27.42 20.43 35.27
N TRP A 186 -28.17 21.50 35.54
CA TRP A 186 -29.17 22.03 34.62
C TRP A 186 -29.19 23.57 34.65
N THR A 187 -29.70 24.18 33.58
CA THR A 187 -29.93 25.62 33.49
C THR A 187 -31.13 25.92 32.59
N THR A 188 -31.73 27.09 32.76
CA THR A 188 -32.75 27.63 31.83
C THR A 188 -32.13 28.38 30.66
N ARG A 189 -30.81 28.64 30.68
CA ARG A 189 -30.09 29.29 29.58
C ARG A 189 -30.14 28.41 28.34
N LYS A 190 -30.49 29.00 27.20
CA LYS A 190 -30.42 28.31 25.89
C LYS A 190 -28.97 28.17 25.46
N PHE A 191 -28.59 26.97 25.03
CA PHE A 191 -27.27 26.71 24.47
C PHE A 191 -27.34 26.71 22.95
N ALA A 192 -26.41 27.38 22.27
CA ALA A 192 -26.24 27.24 20.82
C ALA A 192 -25.28 26.09 20.53
N GLN A 193 -25.60 25.23 19.57
CA GLN A 193 -24.73 24.10 19.20
C GLN A 193 -23.38 24.61 18.69
N TYR A 194 -22.28 23.95 19.08
CA TYR A 194 -20.90 24.28 18.69
C TYR A 194 -20.38 25.66 19.11
N LYS A 195 -21.14 26.43 19.89
CA LYS A 195 -20.64 27.66 20.49
C LYS A 195 -19.70 27.31 21.65
N GLN A 196 -18.52 27.92 21.68
CA GLN A 196 -17.67 27.90 22.86
C GLN A 196 -18.27 28.81 23.93
N LEU A 197 -18.35 28.31 25.16
CA LEU A 197 -18.83 29.08 26.31
C LEU A 197 -18.15 28.62 27.60
N ALA A 198 -18.18 29.46 28.62
CA ALA A 198 -17.73 29.10 29.95
C ALA A 198 -18.73 28.15 30.62
N CYS A 199 -18.26 27.00 31.09
CA CYS A 199 -19.10 26.06 31.83
C CYS A 199 -19.79 26.76 33.01
N PRO A 200 -21.12 26.64 33.19
CA PRO A 200 -21.80 27.34 34.28
C PRO A 200 -21.44 26.87 35.70
N LYS A 201 -20.64 25.80 35.85
CA LYS A 201 -20.17 25.30 37.15
C LYS A 201 -18.69 25.58 37.43
N CYS A 202 -17.81 25.33 36.46
CA CYS A 202 -16.36 25.46 36.68
C CYS A 202 -15.71 26.60 35.89
N GLY A 203 -16.46 27.32 35.05
CA GLY A 203 -15.94 28.43 34.24
C GLY A 203 -15.07 28.02 33.06
N SER A 204 -14.60 26.77 32.98
CA SER A 204 -13.76 26.30 31.87
C SER A 204 -14.43 26.48 30.51
N LEU A 205 -13.65 26.88 29.50
CA LEU A 205 -14.12 27.05 28.13
C LEU A 205 -14.44 25.67 27.52
N VAL A 206 -15.70 25.48 27.12
CA VAL A 206 -16.22 24.20 26.60
C VAL A 206 -17.03 24.39 25.33
N LYS A 207 -17.01 23.38 24.45
CA LYS A 207 -17.83 23.32 23.23
C LYS A 207 -19.14 22.60 23.51
N VAL A 208 -20.27 23.22 23.17
CA VAL A 208 -21.60 22.60 23.34
C VAL A 208 -21.82 21.49 22.30
N GLU A 209 -22.15 20.29 22.79
CA GLU A 209 -22.59 19.16 21.98
C GLU A 209 -24.02 18.76 22.38
N LYS A 210 -24.92 18.76 21.41
CA LYS A 210 -26.35 18.45 21.62
C LYS A 210 -26.79 17.16 20.95
N ARG A 211 -26.17 16.82 19.81
CA ARG A 211 -26.66 15.76 18.92
C ARG A 211 -25.88 14.47 19.12
N ARG A 212 -24.56 14.58 19.30
CA ARG A 212 -23.72 13.39 19.48
C ARG A 212 -23.69 12.98 20.94
N GLU A 213 -23.76 11.68 21.18
CA GLU A 213 -23.62 11.11 22.52
C GLU A 213 -22.17 11.12 23.01
N GLN A 214 -21.22 11.07 22.06
CA GLN A 214 -19.79 11.08 22.33
C GLN A 214 -18.96 11.72 21.23
N ARG A 215 -17.72 12.07 21.59
CA ARG A 215 -16.65 12.56 20.72
C ARG A 215 -15.41 11.74 21.04
N ASN A 216 -14.70 11.29 20.00
CA ASN A 216 -13.45 10.55 20.16
C ASN A 216 -12.33 11.29 19.44
N ARG A 217 -11.14 11.30 20.04
CA ARG A 217 -9.90 11.74 19.40
C ARG A 217 -8.83 10.71 19.71
N ARG A 218 -8.02 10.41 18.69
CA ARG A 218 -6.95 9.42 18.78
C ARG A 218 -5.63 10.09 18.46
N GLU A 219 -4.62 9.81 19.25
CA GLU A 219 -3.28 10.34 19.08
C GLU A 219 -2.23 9.24 19.23
N GLN A 220 -1.10 9.40 18.54
CA GLN A 220 0.04 8.50 18.69
C GLN A 220 1.02 9.13 19.67
N ILE A 221 1.52 8.31 20.59
CA ILE A 221 2.40 8.71 21.69
C ILE A 221 3.62 7.80 21.67
N VAL A 222 4.80 8.36 21.90
CA VAL A 222 6.03 7.61 22.12
C VAL A 222 6.54 7.88 23.52
N LEU A 223 7.01 6.81 24.17
CA LEU A 223 7.67 6.82 25.46
C LEU A 223 9.03 6.14 25.29
N ILE A 224 10.09 6.79 25.77
CA ILE A 224 11.44 6.23 25.82
C ILE A 224 11.76 5.90 27.28
N GLN A 225 12.24 4.69 27.57
CA GLN A 225 12.58 4.25 28.93
C GLN A 225 13.89 3.47 28.95
N GLY A 226 14.66 3.60 30.03
CA GLY A 226 15.76 2.70 30.33
C GLY A 226 15.26 1.35 30.84
N LEU A 227 16.04 0.30 30.60
CA LEU A 227 15.80 -1.06 31.08
C LEU A 227 16.80 -1.46 32.15
N ARG A 228 16.42 -2.44 32.98
CA ARG A 228 17.23 -2.92 34.12
C ARG A 228 18.57 -3.54 33.72
N ASP A 229 18.72 -3.95 32.46
CA ASP A 229 19.94 -4.59 31.94
C ASP A 229 20.83 -3.63 31.14
N GLY A 230 20.60 -2.32 31.23
CA GLY A 230 21.39 -1.29 30.57
C GLY A 230 21.02 -1.01 29.10
N ARG A 231 20.00 -1.71 28.57
CA ARG A 231 19.36 -1.35 27.30
C ARG A 231 18.32 -0.24 27.52
N TRP A 232 17.75 0.25 26.44
CA TRP A 232 16.63 1.19 26.47
C TRP A 232 15.59 0.82 25.41
N ILE A 233 14.38 1.32 25.59
CA ILE A 233 13.23 0.94 24.77
C ILE A 233 12.48 2.18 24.27
N GLU A 234 12.11 2.16 23.00
CA GLU A 234 11.14 3.07 22.39
C GLU A 234 9.79 2.33 22.30
N ARG A 235 8.76 2.89 22.94
CA ARG A 235 7.42 2.30 23.02
C ARG A 235 6.41 3.23 22.35
N GLN A 236 5.66 2.74 21.38
CA GLN A 236 4.58 3.50 20.74
C GLN A 236 3.19 3.02 21.17
N PHE A 237 2.41 3.99 21.63
CA PHE A 237 1.03 3.84 22.04
C PHE A 237 0.10 4.60 21.12
N LYS A 238 -1.12 4.08 21.00
CA LYS A 238 -2.28 4.82 20.52
C LYS A 238 -3.06 5.26 21.76
N ALA A 239 -3.10 6.55 22.03
CA ALA A 239 -3.98 7.14 23.03
C ALA A 239 -5.34 7.43 22.41
N GLU A 240 -6.42 7.01 23.08
CA GLU A 240 -7.79 7.27 22.66
C GLU A 240 -8.53 8.01 23.77
N CYS A 241 -8.92 9.25 23.49
CA CYS A 241 -9.72 10.05 24.40
C CYS A 241 -11.18 10.05 23.94
N GLN A 242 -12.07 9.63 24.83
CA GLN A 242 -13.51 9.67 24.67
C GLN A 242 -14.10 10.74 25.59
N TRP A 243 -14.87 11.66 25.01
CA TRP A 243 -15.71 12.60 25.75
C TRP A 243 -17.16 12.22 25.54
N SER A 244 -17.91 12.05 26.62
CA SER A 244 -19.32 11.66 26.57
C SER A 244 -20.11 12.29 27.72
N ARG A 245 -21.37 11.88 27.86
CA ARG A 245 -22.20 12.20 29.02
C ARG A 245 -21.71 11.56 30.32
N SER A 246 -20.85 10.54 30.29
CA SER A 246 -20.22 9.96 31.50
C SER A 246 -19.00 10.75 31.96
N GLY A 247 -18.36 11.52 31.07
CA GLY A 247 -17.20 12.32 31.41
C GLY A 247 -16.16 12.29 30.30
N LYS A 248 -14.90 12.32 30.70
CA LYS A 248 -13.74 12.17 29.83
C LYS A 248 -12.97 10.93 30.28
N GLU A 249 -12.64 10.07 29.33
CA GLU A 249 -11.90 8.84 29.54
C GLU A 249 -10.76 8.78 28.53
N ILE A 250 -9.57 8.38 28.98
CA ILE A 250 -8.37 8.26 28.15
C ILE A 250 -7.82 6.86 28.32
N GLU A 251 -7.71 6.13 27.23
CA GLU A 251 -7.13 4.79 27.18
C GLU A 251 -5.85 4.80 26.37
N LEU A 252 -4.91 3.91 26.72
CA LEU A 252 -3.63 3.74 26.04
C LEU A 252 -3.48 2.31 25.54
N TYR A 253 -3.22 2.17 24.25
CA TYR A 253 -3.01 0.86 23.63
C TYR A 253 -1.61 0.77 23.03
N GLU A 254 -0.80 -0.16 23.51
CA GLU A 254 0.58 -0.31 23.06
C GLU A 254 0.66 -1.19 21.80
N ASN A 255 1.36 -0.72 20.77
CA ASN A 255 1.36 -1.38 19.46
C ASN A 255 2.73 -1.88 19.01
N VAL A 256 3.80 -1.13 19.32
CA VAL A 256 5.15 -1.37 18.80
C VAL A 256 6.18 -1.02 19.87
N ARG A 257 7.18 -1.89 20.02
CA ARG A 257 8.37 -1.70 20.85
C ARG A 257 9.63 -1.83 19.97
N CYS A 258 10.60 -0.96 20.17
CA CYS A 258 11.96 -1.11 19.64
C CYS A 258 12.92 -1.14 20.81
N LEU A 259 13.73 -2.19 20.90
CA LEU A 259 14.67 -2.44 21.98
C LEU A 259 16.10 -2.19 21.49
N LEU A 260 16.78 -1.21 22.09
CA LEU A 260 18.08 -0.72 21.61
C LEU A 260 19.14 -0.82 22.72
N ARG A 261 20.40 -0.91 22.30
CA ARG A 261 21.55 -0.82 23.21
C ARG A 261 22.02 0.62 23.31
N LYS A 262 22.78 0.92 24.38
CA LYS A 262 23.40 2.25 24.56
C LYS A 262 24.28 2.60 23.35
N GLY A 263 24.04 3.77 22.76
CA GLY A 263 24.76 4.26 21.58
C GLY A 263 24.33 3.66 20.23
N GLU A 264 23.45 2.65 20.23
CA GLU A 264 22.89 2.09 18.98
C GLU A 264 21.64 2.87 18.55
N HIS A 265 21.44 2.96 17.23
CA HIS A 265 20.30 3.66 16.61
C HIS A 265 19.34 2.68 15.90
N TRP A 266 19.59 1.38 16.03
CA TRP A 266 18.73 0.29 15.56
C TRP A 266 18.57 -0.75 16.67
N GLY A 267 17.55 -1.59 16.57
CA GLY A 267 17.21 -2.50 17.65
C GLY A 267 16.27 -3.62 17.27
N ASP A 268 16.01 -4.49 18.24
CA ASP A 268 15.07 -5.59 18.11
C ASP A 268 13.62 -5.05 18.17
N MET A 269 12.85 -5.38 17.14
CA MET A 269 11.47 -4.93 17.01
C MET A 269 10.49 -5.96 17.55
N TYR A 270 9.55 -5.49 18.37
CA TYR A 270 8.46 -6.30 18.90
C TYR A 270 7.11 -5.64 18.60
N TYR A 271 6.14 -6.47 18.25
CA TYR A 271 4.83 -6.07 17.76
C TYR A 271 3.74 -6.68 18.62
N GLY A 272 2.80 -5.85 19.07
CA GLY A 272 1.62 -6.31 19.81
C GLY A 272 0.72 -7.18 18.92
N THR A 273 0.33 -8.36 19.39
CA THR A 273 -0.53 -9.27 18.62
C THR A 273 -2.01 -8.96 18.82
N LEU A 274 -2.39 -8.41 19.98
CA LEU A 274 -3.75 -8.05 20.34
C LEU A 274 -4.13 -6.65 19.83
N ASN A 275 -5.41 -6.46 19.54
CA ASN A 275 -5.96 -5.17 19.16
C ASN A 275 -6.51 -4.46 20.40
N GLN A 276 -6.23 -3.17 20.56
CA GLN A 276 -6.72 -2.37 21.70
C GLN A 276 -6.38 -2.97 23.07
N ALA A 277 -5.23 -3.62 23.20
CA ALA A 277 -4.70 -4.06 24.48
C ALA A 277 -3.76 -2.99 25.06
N ASP A 278 -3.80 -2.80 26.37
CA ASP A 278 -2.88 -1.94 27.11
C ASP A 278 -1.51 -2.62 27.30
N GLU A 279 -0.62 -2.01 28.08
CA GLU A 279 0.74 -2.55 28.29
C GLU A 279 0.80 -3.88 29.07
N LEU A 280 -0.22 -4.18 29.88
CA LEU A 280 -0.27 -5.34 30.78
C LEU A 280 -0.94 -6.54 30.11
N GLU A 281 -1.94 -6.29 29.26
CA GLU A 281 -2.68 -7.33 28.54
C GLU A 281 -2.00 -7.73 27.22
N GLN A 282 -1.12 -6.88 26.67
CA GLN A 282 -0.55 -7.10 25.35
C GLN A 282 0.40 -8.31 25.28
N GLU A 283 0.22 -9.10 24.23
CA GLU A 283 1.15 -10.16 23.83
C GLU A 283 2.12 -9.68 22.75
N TRP A 284 3.38 -10.10 22.84
CA TRP A 284 4.46 -9.58 21.99
C TRP A 284 5.04 -10.65 21.07
N TRP A 285 5.36 -10.24 19.84
CA TRP A 285 6.05 -11.10 18.87
C TRP A 285 7.09 -10.32 18.04
N ASP A 286 8.11 -11.02 17.54
CA ASP A 286 9.22 -10.44 16.75
C ASP A 286 8.93 -10.36 15.24
N LYS A 287 7.70 -10.71 14.83
CA LYS A 287 7.22 -10.57 13.45
C LYS A 287 5.92 -9.79 13.43
N LYS A 288 5.80 -8.91 12.44
CA LYS A 288 4.58 -8.16 12.18
C LYS A 288 3.43 -9.10 11.85
N SER A 289 2.33 -8.99 12.61
CA SER A 289 1.05 -9.64 12.27
C SER A 289 0.14 -8.73 11.44
N ARG A 290 0.40 -7.41 11.48
CA ARG A 290 -0.38 -6.35 10.81
C ARG A 290 0.57 -5.32 10.20
N ASN A 291 0.03 -4.28 9.56
CA ASN A 291 0.83 -3.16 9.03
C ASN A 291 1.32 -2.20 10.15
N GLN A 292 1.93 -2.76 11.20
CA GLN A 292 2.45 -2.04 12.36
C GLN A 292 3.79 -1.39 12.02
N GLN A 293 3.90 -0.10 12.32
CA GLN A 293 5.11 0.70 12.16
C GLN A 293 5.06 1.91 13.07
N PHE A 294 6.23 2.46 13.40
CA PHE A 294 6.30 3.73 14.10
C PHE A 294 5.69 4.86 13.26
N GLN A 295 4.88 5.69 13.90
CA GLN A 295 4.13 6.79 13.32
C GLN A 295 4.60 8.12 13.93
N ARG A 296 4.23 9.23 13.28
CA ARG A 296 4.44 10.57 13.84
C ARG A 296 3.63 10.71 15.13
N SER A 297 4.32 10.94 16.24
CA SER A 297 3.79 10.83 17.60
C SER A 297 4.25 11.99 18.48
N TYR A 298 3.50 12.26 19.56
CA TYR A 298 4.01 13.11 20.64
C TYR A 298 4.97 12.30 21.49
N LEU A 299 6.15 12.86 21.78
CA LEU A 299 7.11 12.25 22.69
C LEU A 299 6.81 12.70 24.12
N TYR A 300 6.73 11.74 25.05
CA TYR A 300 6.56 12.04 26.46
C TYR A 300 7.78 12.79 27.03
N PRO A 301 7.62 14.00 27.61
CA PRO A 301 8.77 14.84 27.95
C PRO A 301 9.39 14.56 29.32
N TYR A 302 8.62 14.04 30.27
CA TYR A 302 8.94 14.18 31.70
C TYR A 302 10.02 13.25 32.26
N ASN A 303 10.49 12.28 31.48
CA ASN A 303 11.60 11.40 31.86
C ASN A 303 12.83 11.54 30.93
N LEU A 304 12.79 12.46 29.96
CA LEU A 304 13.83 12.55 28.94
C LEU A 304 15.17 13.05 29.49
N ASP A 305 15.16 13.98 30.44
CA ASP A 305 16.38 14.53 31.04
C ASP A 305 17.20 13.43 31.75
N GLU A 306 16.54 12.40 32.27
CA GLU A 306 17.16 11.22 32.90
C GLU A 306 17.55 10.16 31.87
N VAL A 307 16.66 9.85 30.91
CA VAL A 307 16.84 8.69 30.02
C VAL A 307 17.79 8.98 28.84
N LEU A 308 17.76 10.18 28.25
CA LEU A 308 18.53 10.49 27.04
C LEU A 308 20.07 10.36 27.18
N PRO A 309 20.70 10.74 28.30
CA PRO A 309 22.14 10.52 28.50
C PRO A 309 22.54 9.04 28.43
N ASP A 310 21.65 8.14 28.85
CA ASP A 310 21.91 6.69 28.84
C ASP A 310 21.60 6.02 27.50
N THR A 311 20.88 6.69 26.60
CA THR A 311 20.66 6.20 25.23
C THR A 311 21.77 6.63 24.28
N GLY A 312 22.47 7.73 24.57
CA GLY A 312 23.39 8.40 23.64
C GLY A 312 22.70 9.41 22.70
N LEU A 313 21.44 9.77 22.99
CA LEU A 313 20.62 10.67 22.16
C LEU A 313 20.47 12.07 22.77
N GLN A 314 21.22 12.41 23.82
CA GLN A 314 21.10 13.67 24.56
C GLN A 314 21.32 14.92 23.69
N TYR A 315 22.07 14.79 22.59
CA TYR A 315 22.36 15.88 21.67
C TYR A 315 21.36 16.02 20.52
N LEU A 316 20.46 15.04 20.32
CA LEU A 316 19.49 15.08 19.22
C LEU A 316 18.38 16.14 19.43
N GLY A 317 18.23 16.65 20.65
CA GLY A 317 17.23 17.66 21.00
C GLY A 317 15.79 17.12 21.06
N LEU A 318 15.63 15.81 21.30
CA LEU A 318 14.32 15.18 21.47
C LEU A 318 13.51 15.80 22.62
N ASP A 319 14.18 16.24 23.68
CA ASP A 319 13.56 16.93 24.82
C ASP A 319 12.91 18.26 24.42
N GLN A 320 13.58 19.05 23.57
CA GLN A 320 13.06 20.33 23.07
C GLN A 320 11.85 20.11 22.16
N ILE A 321 11.88 19.06 21.34
CA ILE A 321 10.75 18.68 20.49
C ILE A 321 9.55 18.25 21.35
N ALA A 322 9.80 17.43 22.37
CA ALA A 322 8.78 16.97 23.31
C ALA A 322 8.14 18.14 24.08
N LYS A 323 8.96 19.06 24.63
CA LYS A 323 8.52 20.26 25.36
C LYS A 323 7.66 21.21 24.50
N LYS A 324 7.91 21.28 23.19
CA LYS A 324 7.08 22.05 22.23
C LYS A 324 5.76 21.38 21.89
N GLY A 325 5.52 20.14 22.33
CA GLY A 325 4.32 19.39 21.99
C GLY A 325 4.18 19.19 20.49
N ARG A 326 5.28 18.99 19.76
CA ARG A 326 5.23 18.74 18.31
C ARG A 326 5.27 17.24 18.03
N LYS A 327 4.42 16.78 17.10
CA LYS A 327 4.53 15.41 16.59
C LYS A 327 5.71 15.26 15.64
N ILE A 328 6.49 14.21 15.87
CA ILE A 328 7.57 13.77 14.98
C ILE A 328 7.57 12.25 14.88
N ASN A 329 8.17 11.71 13.82
CA ASN A 329 8.50 10.28 13.83
C ASN A 329 9.81 10.07 14.62
N VAL A 330 9.68 9.78 15.92
CA VAL A 330 10.81 9.64 16.86
C VAL A 330 11.77 8.54 16.38
N ASN A 331 11.25 7.35 16.05
CA ASN A 331 12.04 6.26 15.50
C ASN A 331 12.87 6.64 14.27
N ARG A 332 12.27 7.37 13.31
CA ARG A 332 13.00 7.87 12.13
C ARG A 332 14.04 8.92 12.49
N MET A 333 13.76 9.79 13.47
CA MET A 333 14.75 10.75 13.98
C MET A 333 15.97 10.03 14.58
N ILE A 334 15.74 8.98 15.36
CA ILE A 334 16.81 8.15 15.94
C ILE A 334 17.62 7.46 14.85
N ILE A 335 16.98 6.71 13.94
CA ILE A 335 17.70 5.99 12.88
C ILE A 335 18.44 6.98 11.96
N GLY A 336 17.78 8.09 11.63
CA GLY A 336 18.27 9.10 10.70
C GLY A 336 19.32 10.05 11.30
N SER A 337 19.66 9.95 12.59
CA SER A 337 20.67 10.83 13.21
C SER A 337 22.11 10.32 13.12
N VAL A 338 22.29 9.07 12.69
CA VAL A 338 23.62 8.45 12.56
C VAL A 338 24.51 9.29 11.64
N GLY A 339 25.62 9.81 12.17
CA GLY A 339 26.60 10.61 11.43
C GLY A 339 26.15 12.04 11.09
N ARG A 340 25.06 12.54 11.70
CA ARG A 340 24.47 13.86 11.39
C ARG A 340 24.39 14.77 12.62
N GLU A 341 25.55 15.17 13.12
CA GLU A 341 25.66 16.08 14.28
C GLU A 341 24.96 17.42 14.04
N TYR A 342 24.87 17.87 12.78
CA TYR A 342 24.15 19.09 12.41
C TYR A 342 22.66 19.09 12.82
N LEU A 343 22.05 17.93 13.05
CA LEU A 343 20.65 17.83 13.50
C LEU A 343 20.43 18.53 14.84
N GLU A 344 21.41 18.45 15.75
CA GLU A 344 21.37 19.16 17.03
C GLU A 344 21.18 20.66 16.79
N TYR A 345 21.96 21.23 15.87
CA TYR A 345 21.92 22.65 15.54
C TYR A 345 20.59 23.04 14.89
N LEU A 346 20.04 22.20 14.01
CA LEU A 346 18.72 22.43 13.39
C LEU A 346 17.62 22.46 14.46
N VAL A 347 17.62 21.48 15.36
CA VAL A 347 16.60 21.35 16.41
C VAL A 347 16.69 22.53 17.39
N LYS A 348 17.90 22.84 17.89
CA LYS A 348 18.15 23.99 18.77
C LYS A 348 17.82 25.33 18.12
N SER A 349 17.95 25.41 16.80
CA SER A 349 17.60 26.61 16.03
C SER A 349 16.11 26.74 15.71
N GLY A 350 15.29 25.78 16.11
CA GLY A 350 13.85 25.76 15.86
C GLY A 350 13.43 25.26 14.47
N LEU A 351 14.37 24.75 13.67
CA LEU A 351 14.13 24.18 12.33
C LEU A 351 13.74 22.69 12.45
N LEU A 352 12.67 22.44 13.19
CA LEU A 352 12.24 21.08 13.55
C LEU A 352 11.73 20.31 12.33
N ARG A 353 11.10 20.98 11.36
CA ARG A 353 10.61 20.32 10.14
C ARG A 353 11.75 19.89 9.24
N LEU A 354 12.71 20.78 9.03
CA LEU A 354 13.91 20.46 8.27
C LEU A 354 14.67 19.29 8.89
N ALA A 355 14.82 19.26 10.23
CA ALA A 355 15.45 18.14 10.93
C ALA A 355 14.69 16.81 10.69
N GLU A 356 13.36 16.83 10.81
CA GLU A 356 12.51 15.66 10.59
C GLU A 356 12.55 15.14 9.14
N GLU A 357 12.55 16.03 8.15
CA GLU A 357 12.60 15.67 6.73
C GLU A 357 13.99 15.16 6.33
N THR A 358 15.06 15.74 6.88
CA THR A 358 16.44 15.28 6.68
C THR A 358 16.59 13.82 7.12
N CYS A 359 16.00 13.45 8.26
CA CYS A 359 16.02 12.08 8.78
C CYS A 359 15.21 11.07 7.93
N GLN A 360 14.39 11.53 6.98
CA GLN A 360 13.63 10.64 6.09
C GLN A 360 14.40 10.24 4.81
N ILE A 361 15.50 10.91 4.51
CA ILE A 361 16.30 10.68 3.30
C ILE A 361 17.50 9.79 3.67
N TYR A 362 17.46 8.53 3.22
CA TYR A 362 18.47 7.51 3.57
C TYR A 362 19.49 7.24 2.44
N TRP A 363 19.16 7.56 1.19
CA TRP A 363 19.99 7.24 0.01
C TRP A 363 20.92 8.38 -0.42
N LYS A 364 20.78 9.57 0.16
CA LYS A 364 21.63 10.73 -0.11
C LYS A 364 21.69 11.62 1.11
N GLU A 365 22.86 12.15 1.39
CA GLU A 365 23.03 13.14 2.44
C GLU A 365 22.45 14.49 1.97
N PRO A 366 21.39 15.02 2.61
CA PRO A 366 20.66 16.16 2.07
C PRO A 366 21.33 17.51 2.37
N LEU A 367 22.16 17.56 3.41
CA LEU A 367 22.91 18.75 3.86
C LEU A 367 24.38 18.37 4.03
N ASP A 368 25.29 19.34 3.94
CA ASP A 368 26.72 19.06 4.08
C ASP A 368 27.07 18.74 5.56
N PRO A 369 27.46 17.50 5.89
CA PRO A 369 27.72 17.13 7.28
C PRO A 369 28.98 17.79 7.86
N TYR A 370 29.85 18.36 7.01
CA TYR A 370 31.09 19.01 7.43
C TYR A 370 30.94 20.54 7.60
N ALA A 371 29.75 21.08 7.34
CA ALA A 371 29.48 22.50 7.50
C ALA A 371 29.61 22.94 8.97
N LYS A 372 30.38 24.01 9.20
CA LYS A 372 30.65 24.55 10.55
C LYS A 372 29.66 25.63 10.98
N THR A 373 28.97 26.24 10.01
CA THR A 373 28.01 27.32 10.27
C THR A 373 26.65 26.99 9.66
N MET A 374 25.59 27.64 10.16
CA MET A 374 24.24 27.47 9.61
C MET A 374 24.15 27.94 8.15
N GLN A 375 24.89 29.00 7.80
CA GLN A 375 24.98 29.53 6.45
C GLN A 375 25.63 28.53 5.50
N ASP A 376 26.73 27.90 5.90
CA ASP A 376 27.41 26.88 5.08
C ASP A 376 26.55 25.62 4.93
N LEU A 377 25.89 25.20 6.02
CA LEU A 377 25.03 24.02 6.05
C LEU A 377 23.83 24.18 5.12
N LEU A 378 23.15 25.32 5.23
CA LEU A 378 21.93 25.61 4.48
C LEU A 378 22.21 26.24 3.11
N LYS A 379 23.42 26.76 2.87
CA LYS A 379 23.83 27.47 1.65
C LYS A 379 22.93 28.66 1.33
N ILE A 380 22.58 29.43 2.35
CA ILE A 380 21.76 30.64 2.29
C ILE A 380 22.25 31.66 3.33
N ASN A 381 22.02 32.94 3.06
CA ASN A 381 22.42 34.02 3.96
C ASN A 381 21.54 34.11 5.23
N GLY A 382 21.94 34.97 6.18
CA GLY A 382 21.28 35.11 7.48
C GLY A 382 19.82 35.61 7.41
N ASP A 383 19.49 36.46 6.44
CA ASP A 383 18.11 36.95 6.24
C ASP A 383 17.19 35.79 5.83
N ARG A 384 17.62 34.98 4.86
CA ARG A 384 16.88 33.80 4.40
C ARG A 384 16.76 32.72 5.48
N ILE A 385 17.79 32.53 6.30
CA ILE A 385 17.71 31.64 7.47
C ILE A 385 16.61 32.13 8.44
N SER A 386 16.52 33.44 8.66
CA SER A 386 15.50 34.02 9.53
C SER A 386 14.10 33.78 8.99
N ARG A 387 13.89 33.94 7.68
CA ARG A 387 12.64 33.61 6.99
C ARG A 387 12.28 32.12 7.09
N LEU A 388 13.26 31.23 6.97
CA LEU A 388 13.06 29.78 7.13
C LEU A 388 12.62 29.42 8.56
N LYS A 389 13.24 30.05 9.56
CA LYS A 389 12.89 29.87 10.98
C LYS A 389 11.49 30.36 11.31
N GLN A 390 11.06 31.49 10.74
CA GLN A 390 9.73 32.06 10.99
C GLN A 390 8.59 31.09 10.66
N ILE A 391 8.78 30.22 9.67
CA ILE A 391 7.75 29.26 9.22
C ILE A 391 8.04 27.81 9.64
N ASP A 392 9.12 27.57 10.38
CA ASP A 392 9.65 26.21 10.66
C ASP A 392 9.68 25.38 9.37
N GLY A 393 10.32 25.96 8.34
CA GLY A 393 10.29 25.46 6.98
C GLY A 393 11.12 24.20 6.79
N GLY A 394 10.68 23.34 5.88
CA GLY A 394 11.34 22.10 5.51
C GLY A 394 12.26 22.25 4.31
N MET A 395 12.48 21.12 3.61
CA MET A 395 13.32 21.03 2.42
C MET A 395 12.77 21.80 1.23
N ALA A 396 11.45 21.88 1.07
CA ALA A 396 10.83 22.67 0.00
C ALA A 396 11.12 24.17 0.17
N ALA A 397 10.84 24.74 1.35
CA ALA A 397 11.17 26.12 1.66
C ALA A 397 12.67 26.41 1.51
N LEU A 398 13.53 25.52 2.01
CA LEU A 398 14.98 25.65 1.83
C LEU A 398 15.39 25.67 0.36
N SER A 399 14.78 24.83 -0.48
CA SER A 399 15.09 24.76 -1.92
C SER A 399 14.69 26.06 -2.64
N TRP A 400 13.54 26.64 -2.29
CA TRP A 400 13.11 27.94 -2.81
C TRP A 400 13.99 29.11 -2.35
N LEU A 401 14.47 29.08 -1.10
CA LEU A 401 15.39 30.10 -0.61
C LEU A 401 16.78 29.99 -1.25
N ARG A 402 17.27 28.78 -1.53
CA ARG A 402 18.49 28.56 -2.34
C ARG A 402 18.31 29.09 -3.76
N TRP A 403 17.19 28.79 -4.39
CA TRP A 403 16.85 29.31 -5.72
C TRP A 403 16.76 30.85 -5.78
N GLU A 404 16.35 31.49 -4.69
CA GLU A 404 16.35 32.96 -4.55
C GLU A 404 17.77 33.51 -4.28
N GLU A 405 18.61 32.78 -3.53
CA GLU A 405 20.02 33.12 -3.28
C GLU A 405 20.86 33.08 -4.57
N GLU A 406 20.69 32.05 -5.39
CA GLU A 406 21.42 31.85 -6.66
C GLU A 406 21.22 32.99 -7.67
N ALA A 407 20.14 33.76 -7.55
CA ALA A 407 19.86 34.88 -8.44
C ALA A 407 20.30 36.25 -7.89
N GLU A 408 21.12 36.27 -6.84
CA GLU A 408 21.76 37.47 -6.27
C GLU A 408 20.81 38.67 -6.05
N GLY A 409 19.55 38.41 -5.72
CA GLY A 409 18.53 39.43 -5.44
C GLY A 409 17.69 39.89 -6.62
N GLU A 410 17.93 39.37 -7.83
CA GLU A 410 17.06 39.61 -9.00
C GLU A 410 15.69 38.96 -8.86
N ARG A 411 15.63 37.85 -8.12
CA ARG A 411 14.40 37.11 -7.83
C ARG A 411 13.92 37.45 -6.42
N LYS A 412 12.62 37.69 -6.28
CA LYS A 412 11.97 37.92 -4.99
C LYS A 412 10.81 36.96 -4.79
N LEU A 413 10.87 36.21 -3.70
CA LEU A 413 9.80 35.33 -3.23
C LEU A 413 9.17 35.95 -1.99
N SER A 414 7.86 36.19 -2.02
CA SER A 414 7.17 36.69 -0.81
C SER A 414 7.08 35.62 0.27
N GLN A 415 6.95 36.04 1.54
CA GLN A 415 6.79 35.11 2.66
C GLN A 415 5.53 34.24 2.50
N GLU A 416 4.42 34.83 2.06
CA GLU A 416 3.16 34.12 1.84
C GLU A 416 3.23 33.11 0.68
N ALA A 417 4.06 33.38 -0.32
CA ALA A 417 4.33 32.43 -1.40
C ALA A 417 5.19 31.26 -0.91
N LEU A 418 6.24 31.55 -0.13
CA LEU A 418 7.10 30.53 0.49
C LEU A 418 6.29 29.56 1.38
N GLU A 419 5.42 30.09 2.24
CA GLU A 419 4.52 29.29 3.09
C GLU A 419 3.60 28.37 2.28
N TYR A 420 3.06 28.87 1.17
CA TYR A 420 2.20 28.08 0.29
C TYR A 420 2.97 26.96 -0.40
N LEU A 421 4.16 27.27 -0.94
CA LEU A 421 5.02 26.30 -1.63
C LEU A 421 5.46 25.17 -0.70
N GLU A 422 5.85 25.54 0.52
CA GLU A 422 6.17 24.61 1.61
C GLU A 422 4.95 23.75 1.97
N GLN A 423 3.77 24.34 2.17
CA GLN A 423 2.54 23.59 2.50
C GLN A 423 2.14 22.61 1.39
N LYS A 424 2.39 22.95 0.13
CA LYS A 424 2.12 22.10 -1.03
C LYS A 424 3.27 21.15 -1.36
N ASN A 425 4.38 21.20 -0.62
CA ASN A 425 5.60 20.43 -0.86
C ASN A 425 6.06 20.54 -2.33
N MET A 426 6.10 21.76 -2.85
CA MET A 426 6.48 22.07 -4.23
C MET A 426 7.94 22.50 -4.31
N TYR A 427 8.70 21.95 -5.27
CA TYR A 427 10.11 22.28 -5.46
C TYR A 427 10.30 23.16 -6.72
N PRO A 428 11.36 23.99 -6.77
CA PRO A 428 11.66 24.82 -7.94
C PRO A 428 11.72 24.03 -9.25
N ASN A 429 12.37 22.85 -9.24
CA ASN A 429 12.54 22.01 -10.43
C ASN A 429 11.21 21.54 -11.03
N ASP A 430 10.21 21.25 -10.18
CA ASP A 430 8.87 20.86 -10.65
C ASP A 430 8.14 22.01 -11.35
N CYS A 431 8.59 23.24 -11.11
CA CYS A 431 7.94 24.47 -11.55
C CYS A 431 8.70 25.16 -12.69
N GLU A 432 9.82 24.63 -13.18
CA GLU A 432 10.71 25.30 -14.15
C GLU A 432 9.97 25.86 -15.36
N LYS A 433 9.11 25.06 -16.01
CA LYS A 433 8.36 25.49 -17.19
C LYS A 433 7.38 26.63 -16.89
N ILE A 434 6.73 26.57 -15.73
CA ILE A 434 5.82 27.64 -15.29
C ILE A 434 6.60 28.89 -14.93
N LEU A 435 7.78 28.75 -14.30
CA LEU A 435 8.65 29.88 -13.99
C LEU A 435 9.22 30.53 -15.25
N GLN A 436 9.54 29.75 -16.29
CA GLN A 436 9.93 30.25 -17.61
C GLN A 436 8.82 31.11 -18.22
N ALA A 437 7.57 30.61 -18.19
CA ALA A 437 6.42 31.29 -18.77
C ALA A 437 5.95 32.53 -17.97
N VAL A 438 5.95 32.44 -16.63
CA VAL A 438 5.32 33.45 -15.76
C VAL A 438 6.33 34.46 -15.19
N GLY A 439 7.61 34.07 -15.10
CA GLY A 439 8.72 34.88 -14.59
C GLY A 439 8.72 35.15 -13.08
N SER A 440 7.69 34.71 -12.33
CA SER A 440 7.58 34.99 -10.89
C SER A 440 6.89 33.87 -10.12
N PRO A 441 7.54 33.30 -9.08
CA PRO A 441 6.91 32.33 -8.18
C PRO A 441 5.68 32.90 -7.47
N THR A 442 5.70 34.20 -7.12
CA THR A 442 4.58 34.86 -6.46
C THR A 442 3.35 34.91 -7.39
N ARG A 443 3.54 35.24 -8.68
CA ARG A 443 2.45 35.19 -9.68
C ARG A 443 1.93 33.78 -9.87
N MET A 444 2.82 32.79 -9.93
CA MET A 444 2.47 31.37 -10.01
C MET A 444 1.60 30.93 -8.83
N VAL A 445 2.04 31.21 -7.60
CA VAL A 445 1.29 30.87 -6.37
C VAL A 445 -0.07 31.56 -6.34
N ASN A 446 -0.14 32.84 -6.70
CA ASN A 446 -1.41 33.57 -6.75
C ASN A 446 -2.40 32.95 -7.74
N TYR A 447 -1.91 32.50 -8.90
CA TYR A 447 -2.73 31.80 -9.88
C TYR A 447 -3.22 30.45 -9.32
N LEU A 448 -2.35 29.63 -8.74
CA LEU A 448 -2.73 28.34 -8.14
C LEU A 448 -3.72 28.50 -6.97
N LYS A 449 -3.55 29.52 -6.12
CA LYS A 449 -4.50 29.84 -5.04
C LYS A 449 -5.88 30.21 -5.58
N LYS A 450 -5.93 30.98 -6.67
CA LYS A 450 -7.17 31.42 -7.31
C LYS A 450 -7.88 30.28 -8.04
N HIS A 451 -7.14 29.40 -8.69
CA HIS A 451 -7.66 28.32 -9.53
C HIS A 451 -7.47 26.95 -8.86
N LYS A 452 -8.40 26.57 -7.97
CA LYS A 452 -8.31 25.30 -7.19
C LYS A 452 -8.19 24.02 -8.02
N LYS A 453 -8.59 24.05 -9.30
CA LYS A 453 -8.47 22.92 -10.24
C LYS A 453 -7.12 22.88 -10.96
N ALA A 454 -6.36 23.96 -10.92
CA ALA A 454 -5.03 24.02 -11.50
C ALA A 454 -4.04 23.29 -10.59
N THR A 455 -3.29 22.35 -11.17
CA THR A 455 -2.11 21.74 -10.56
C THR A 455 -0.88 22.14 -11.35
N VAL A 456 0.30 22.03 -10.74
CA VAL A 456 1.58 22.24 -11.44
C VAL A 456 1.67 21.34 -12.67
N SER A 457 1.31 20.06 -12.52
CA SER A 457 1.33 19.09 -13.62
C SER A 457 0.45 19.50 -14.80
N LEU A 458 -0.81 19.88 -14.54
CA LEU A 458 -1.76 20.29 -15.59
C LEU A 458 -1.28 21.56 -16.28
N TRP A 459 -0.70 22.50 -15.51
CA TRP A 459 -0.22 23.76 -16.05
C TRP A 459 1.02 23.57 -16.90
N THR A 460 2.00 22.82 -16.42
CA THR A 460 3.20 22.45 -17.18
C THR A 460 2.83 21.74 -18.50
N ASP A 461 1.93 20.77 -18.45
CA ASP A 461 1.47 20.03 -19.65
C ASP A 461 0.77 20.95 -20.66
N TYR A 462 -0.11 21.83 -20.18
CA TYR A 462 -0.74 22.85 -21.01
C TYR A 462 0.28 23.80 -21.66
N LEU A 463 1.25 24.32 -20.90
CA LEU A 463 2.28 25.22 -21.45
C LEU A 463 3.14 24.52 -22.50
N GLN A 464 3.46 23.24 -22.29
CA GLN A 464 4.20 22.45 -23.27
C GLN A 464 3.38 22.29 -24.56
N MET A 465 2.10 21.95 -24.46
CA MET A 465 1.23 21.87 -25.64
C MET A 465 1.04 23.23 -26.33
N ALA A 466 0.94 24.32 -25.56
CA ALA A 466 0.81 25.66 -26.12
C ALA A 466 2.06 26.05 -26.91
N GLU A 467 3.26 25.77 -26.38
CA GLU A 467 4.54 25.98 -27.06
C GLU A 467 4.66 25.10 -28.33
N GLU A 468 4.28 23.82 -28.25
CA GLU A 468 4.23 22.91 -29.41
C GLU A 468 3.29 23.41 -30.51
N GLU A 469 2.22 24.13 -30.15
CA GLU A 469 1.29 24.78 -31.08
C GLU A 469 1.75 26.18 -31.54
N GLY A 470 2.96 26.60 -31.16
CA GLY A 470 3.55 27.88 -31.53
C GLY A 470 2.92 29.09 -30.84
N MET A 471 2.21 28.87 -29.72
CA MET A 471 1.70 29.95 -28.88
C MET A 471 2.83 30.56 -28.07
N ASP A 472 2.81 31.88 -27.92
CA ASP A 472 3.72 32.58 -27.03
C ASP A 472 3.35 32.29 -25.57
N ILE A 473 4.17 31.47 -24.89
CA ILE A 473 3.95 31.07 -23.51
C ILE A 473 4.31 32.16 -22.49
N GLU A 474 4.90 33.28 -22.91
CA GLU A 474 5.15 34.44 -22.03
C GLU A 474 3.96 35.42 -22.05
N ASP A 475 3.06 35.31 -23.03
CA ASP A 475 1.83 36.10 -23.09
C ASP A 475 0.93 35.83 -21.88
N ASP A 476 0.42 36.88 -21.24
CA ASP A 476 -0.33 36.78 -20.00
C ASP A 476 -1.66 35.99 -20.12
N ILE A 477 -2.26 35.96 -21.31
CA ILE A 477 -3.49 35.22 -21.60
C ILE A 477 -3.18 33.74 -21.83
N VAL A 478 -2.08 33.45 -22.53
CA VAL A 478 -1.62 32.08 -22.78
C VAL A 478 -1.06 31.48 -21.50
N CYS A 479 -0.17 32.17 -20.79
CA CYS A 479 0.51 31.60 -19.64
C CYS A 479 -0.43 31.42 -18.43
N ARG A 480 -1.49 32.23 -18.31
CA ARG A 480 -2.44 32.22 -17.17
C ARG A 480 -3.90 32.27 -17.64
N PRO A 481 -4.40 31.22 -18.32
CA PRO A 481 -5.75 31.19 -18.85
C PRO A 481 -6.78 31.21 -17.71
N LYS A 482 -7.98 31.75 -17.93
CA LYS A 482 -9.04 31.77 -16.90
C LYS A 482 -9.51 30.36 -16.51
N ASP A 483 -9.58 29.46 -17.48
CA ASP A 483 -9.88 28.04 -17.27
C ASP A 483 -8.82 27.19 -17.97
N ILE A 484 -7.77 26.85 -17.21
CA ILE A 484 -6.66 26.07 -17.72
C ILE A 484 -7.06 24.67 -18.16
N LYS A 485 -8.08 24.08 -17.51
CA LYS A 485 -8.53 22.74 -17.88
C LYS A 485 -9.22 22.78 -19.25
N ALA A 486 -10.10 23.76 -19.46
CA ALA A 486 -10.76 23.90 -20.75
C ALA A 486 -9.74 24.13 -21.90
N ARG A 487 -8.71 24.96 -21.66
CA ARG A 487 -7.66 25.21 -22.66
C ARG A 487 -6.74 24.02 -22.89
N HIS A 488 -6.39 23.29 -21.83
CA HIS A 488 -5.70 22.01 -21.95
C HIS A 488 -6.50 21.03 -22.80
N ASP A 489 -7.79 20.83 -22.49
CA ASP A 489 -8.65 19.87 -23.20
C ASP A 489 -8.82 20.27 -24.68
N GLU A 490 -8.91 21.57 -24.99
CA GLU A 490 -8.91 22.10 -26.36
C GLU A 490 -7.62 21.75 -27.13
N LEU A 491 -6.44 21.92 -26.51
CA LEU A 491 -5.17 21.59 -27.15
C LEU A 491 -4.97 20.08 -27.34
N VAL A 492 -5.41 19.27 -26.38
CA VAL A 492 -5.41 17.81 -26.49
C VAL A 492 -6.23 17.37 -27.69
N GLU A 493 -7.45 17.90 -27.86
CA GLU A 493 -8.30 17.57 -29.00
C GLU A 493 -7.64 17.97 -30.33
N ARG A 494 -7.07 19.18 -30.41
CA ARG A 494 -6.37 19.63 -31.63
C ARG A 494 -5.18 18.75 -31.99
N ARG A 495 -4.39 18.32 -30.99
CA ARG A 495 -3.25 17.40 -31.18
C ARG A 495 -3.72 16.04 -31.67
N ASN A 496 -4.80 15.52 -31.08
CA ASN A 496 -5.40 14.25 -31.48
C ASN A 496 -5.91 14.30 -32.93
N GLU A 497 -6.58 15.38 -33.34
CA GLU A 497 -7.03 15.58 -34.72
C GLU A 497 -5.86 15.61 -35.73
N ARG A 498 -4.75 16.27 -35.38
CA ARG A 498 -3.54 16.28 -36.23
C ARG A 498 -2.94 14.89 -36.36
N GLN A 499 -2.81 14.15 -35.25
CA GLN A 499 -2.29 12.78 -35.25
C GLN A 499 -3.18 11.83 -36.05
N ASP A 500 -4.50 11.96 -35.96
CA ASP A 500 -5.45 11.20 -36.77
C ASP A 500 -5.26 11.50 -38.27
N ALA A 501 -5.18 12.78 -38.63
CA ALA A 501 -4.96 13.20 -40.01
C ALA A 501 -3.62 12.68 -40.56
N GLU A 502 -2.55 12.70 -39.75
CA GLU A 502 -1.26 12.13 -40.09
C GLU A 502 -1.29 10.61 -40.23
N LYS A 503 -1.98 9.89 -39.32
CA LYS A 503 -2.17 8.44 -39.39
C LYS A 503 -2.92 8.05 -40.66
N ILE A 504 -4.00 8.75 -40.97
CA ILE A 504 -4.77 8.57 -42.20
C ILE A 504 -3.90 8.86 -43.43
N LYS A 505 -3.11 9.94 -43.41
CA LYS A 505 -2.22 10.30 -44.53
C LYS A 505 -1.10 9.27 -44.73
N LYS A 506 -0.46 8.81 -43.66
CA LYS A 506 0.64 7.84 -43.68
C LYS A 506 0.18 6.46 -44.15
N ASN A 507 -1.03 6.06 -43.75
CA ASN A 507 -1.61 4.76 -44.10
C ASN A 507 -2.59 4.85 -45.29
N LYS A 508 -2.59 5.95 -46.04
CA LYS A 508 -3.57 6.24 -47.09
C LYS A 508 -3.70 5.11 -48.12
N GLU A 509 -2.57 4.55 -48.57
CA GLU A 509 -2.58 3.44 -49.54
C GLU A 509 -3.09 2.13 -48.92
N LYS A 510 -2.67 1.84 -47.68
CA LYS A 510 -3.14 0.68 -46.91
C LYS A 510 -4.66 0.73 -46.69
N TYR A 511 -5.17 1.88 -46.24
CA TYR A 511 -6.60 2.08 -46.01
C TYR A 511 -7.38 2.12 -47.33
N ARG A 512 -6.79 2.63 -48.42
CA ARG A 512 -7.41 2.54 -49.75
C ARG A 512 -7.59 1.09 -50.21
N ALA A 513 -6.57 0.24 -50.05
CA ALA A 513 -6.66 -1.18 -50.40
C ALA A 513 -7.69 -1.91 -49.52
N MET A 514 -7.69 -1.66 -48.21
CA MET A 514 -8.70 -2.23 -47.30
C MET A 514 -10.11 -1.75 -47.63
N ASN A 515 -10.30 -0.46 -47.90
CA ASN A 515 -11.59 0.10 -48.28
C ASN A 515 -12.12 -0.50 -49.60
N GLN A 516 -11.25 -0.83 -50.56
CA GLN A 516 -11.65 -1.54 -51.79
C GLN A 516 -12.23 -2.93 -51.50
N GLU A 517 -11.64 -3.67 -50.55
CA GLU A 517 -12.17 -4.96 -50.12
C GLU A 517 -13.45 -4.81 -49.30
N ILE A 518 -13.50 -3.83 -48.38
CA ILE A 518 -14.70 -3.50 -47.58
C ILE A 518 -15.91 -3.21 -48.49
N VAL A 519 -15.72 -2.43 -49.56
CA VAL A 519 -16.79 -2.09 -50.52
C VAL A 519 -17.43 -3.33 -51.14
N LYS A 520 -16.68 -4.41 -51.38
CA LYS A 520 -17.23 -5.65 -51.94
C LYS A 520 -18.26 -6.31 -51.03
N TYR A 521 -18.13 -6.12 -49.72
CA TYR A 521 -19.03 -6.69 -48.73
C TYR A 521 -20.16 -5.73 -48.31
N LEU A 522 -20.12 -4.45 -48.70
CA LEU A 522 -21.18 -3.46 -48.41
C LEU A 522 -22.59 -3.94 -48.78
N PRO A 523 -22.84 -4.54 -49.96
CA PRO A 523 -24.15 -5.10 -50.29
C PRO A 523 -24.62 -6.20 -49.32
N CYS A 524 -23.68 -7.01 -48.82
CA CYS A 524 -23.98 -8.08 -47.88
C CYS A 524 -24.28 -7.57 -46.47
N VAL A 525 -23.62 -6.48 -46.04
CA VAL A 525 -23.81 -5.90 -44.70
C VAL A 525 -24.96 -4.92 -44.61
N ALA A 526 -25.50 -4.46 -45.75
CA ALA A 526 -26.73 -3.67 -45.80
C ALA A 526 -27.90 -4.37 -45.06
N ARG A 527 -27.88 -5.70 -44.96
CA ARG A 527 -28.84 -6.48 -44.17
C ARG A 527 -28.83 -6.17 -42.67
N PHE A 528 -27.75 -5.62 -42.15
CA PHE A 528 -27.60 -5.21 -40.76
C PHE A 528 -28.05 -3.77 -40.49
N PHE A 529 -28.53 -3.05 -41.51
CA PHE A 529 -29.21 -1.79 -41.28
C PHE A 529 -30.55 -2.04 -40.56
N TRP A 530 -30.75 -1.36 -39.44
CA TRP A 530 -31.93 -1.55 -38.61
C TRP A 530 -32.32 -0.26 -37.90
N GLU A 531 -33.62 -0.04 -37.80
CA GLU A 531 -34.18 1.10 -37.06
C GLU A 531 -35.34 0.67 -36.16
N SER A 532 -35.51 1.40 -35.07
CA SER A 532 -36.65 1.33 -34.17
C SER A 532 -37.22 2.72 -33.91
N GLU A 533 -38.16 2.87 -32.97
CA GLU A 533 -38.67 4.19 -32.57
C GLU A 533 -37.58 5.11 -32.00
N GLN A 534 -36.55 4.56 -31.33
CA GLN A 534 -35.57 5.36 -30.57
C GLN A 534 -34.12 5.19 -31.04
N TYR A 535 -33.80 4.10 -31.74
CA TYR A 535 -32.43 3.74 -32.09
C TYR A 535 -32.28 3.35 -33.56
N GLU A 536 -31.08 3.53 -34.08
CA GLU A 536 -30.67 3.14 -35.43
C GLU A 536 -29.31 2.43 -35.38
N ILE A 537 -29.16 1.37 -36.17
CA ILE A 537 -27.91 0.62 -36.34
C ILE A 537 -27.45 0.78 -37.79
N ILE A 538 -26.25 1.34 -37.94
CA ILE A 538 -25.65 1.70 -39.23
C ILE A 538 -24.34 0.92 -39.37
N PRO A 539 -24.17 0.07 -40.41
CA PRO A 539 -22.90 -0.59 -40.68
C PRO A 539 -21.79 0.40 -41.02
N ALA A 540 -20.60 0.21 -40.46
CA ALA A 540 -19.44 1.05 -40.79
C ALA A 540 -19.02 0.83 -42.27
N GLY A 541 -18.77 1.93 -42.98
CA GLY A 541 -18.54 1.90 -44.44
C GLY A 541 -17.08 1.89 -44.86
N ARG A 542 -16.17 2.38 -44.00
CA ARG A 542 -14.75 2.58 -44.33
C ARG A 542 -13.86 2.65 -43.08
N CYS A 543 -12.57 2.42 -43.26
CA CYS A 543 -11.58 2.44 -42.18
C CYS A 543 -11.56 3.75 -41.39
N GLU A 544 -11.70 4.90 -42.08
CA GLU A 544 -11.66 6.23 -41.47
C GLU A 544 -12.79 6.46 -40.46
N GLU A 545 -13.95 5.85 -40.68
CA GLU A 545 -15.08 5.93 -39.77
C GLU A 545 -14.80 5.18 -38.47
N LEU A 546 -14.13 4.03 -38.53
CA LEU A 546 -13.74 3.27 -37.32
C LEU A 546 -12.73 4.05 -36.47
N ILE A 547 -11.78 4.74 -37.13
CA ILE A 547 -10.78 5.58 -36.45
C ILE A 547 -11.49 6.71 -35.70
N LYS A 548 -12.37 7.45 -36.39
CA LYS A 548 -13.13 8.56 -35.79
C LYS A 548 -14.04 8.07 -34.66
N GLU A 549 -14.77 6.98 -34.89
CA GLU A 549 -15.72 6.41 -33.93
C GLU A 549 -15.05 5.98 -32.63
N GLY A 550 -14.00 5.16 -32.72
CA GLY A 550 -13.38 4.64 -31.52
C GLY A 550 -12.51 5.64 -30.78
N ARG A 551 -12.08 6.74 -31.44
CA ARG A 551 -11.52 7.90 -30.74
C ARG A 551 -12.57 8.60 -29.89
N ILE A 552 -13.74 8.95 -30.46
CA ILE A 552 -14.79 9.67 -29.73
C ILE A 552 -15.29 8.84 -28.54
N LEU A 553 -15.35 7.52 -28.70
CA LEU A 553 -15.70 6.60 -27.62
C LEU A 553 -14.51 6.17 -26.75
N HIS A 554 -13.29 6.63 -27.00
CA HIS A 554 -12.08 6.24 -26.25
C HIS A 554 -11.96 4.72 -26.01
N HIS A 555 -12.20 3.92 -27.05
CA HIS A 555 -12.20 2.46 -26.96
C HIS A 555 -11.52 1.80 -28.17
N CYS A 556 -11.30 0.50 -28.11
CA CYS A 556 -10.36 -0.21 -28.97
C CYS A 556 -10.67 -0.24 -30.48
N VAL A 557 -11.89 0.13 -30.90
CA VAL A 557 -12.26 0.22 -32.32
C VAL A 557 -11.42 1.32 -33.00
N GLY A 558 -10.76 1.04 -34.13
CA GLY A 558 -9.91 2.03 -34.82
C GLY A 558 -8.54 2.36 -34.19
N ALA A 559 -8.29 1.92 -32.95
CA ALA A 559 -6.99 2.07 -32.29
C ALA A 559 -5.89 1.20 -32.96
N SER A 560 -6.28 0.03 -33.49
CA SER A 560 -5.42 -0.88 -34.26
C SER A 560 -6.10 -1.27 -35.58
N ASP A 561 -5.31 -1.71 -36.56
CA ASP A 561 -5.81 -2.11 -37.88
C ASP A 561 -6.61 -3.43 -37.84
N ARG A 562 -6.63 -4.14 -36.70
CA ARG A 562 -7.27 -5.46 -36.53
C ARG A 562 -8.75 -5.51 -36.92
N TYR A 563 -9.53 -4.50 -36.55
CA TYR A 563 -10.97 -4.46 -36.91
C TYR A 563 -11.17 -4.14 -38.40
N MET A 564 -10.28 -3.34 -38.98
CA MET A 564 -10.29 -3.00 -40.40
C MET A 564 -9.91 -4.22 -41.25
N GLU A 565 -8.90 -4.98 -40.83
CA GLU A 565 -8.46 -6.22 -41.47
C GLU A 565 -9.58 -7.27 -41.49
N LYS A 566 -10.30 -7.44 -40.37
CA LYS A 566 -11.44 -8.34 -40.27
C LYS A 566 -12.61 -7.93 -41.17
N MET A 567 -12.87 -6.63 -41.30
CA MET A 567 -13.88 -6.11 -42.24
C MET A 567 -13.45 -6.35 -43.69
N ALA A 568 -12.19 -6.07 -44.03
CA ALA A 568 -11.64 -6.32 -45.37
C ALA A 568 -11.65 -7.82 -45.72
N ALA A 569 -11.46 -8.72 -44.75
CA ALA A 569 -11.53 -10.17 -44.94
C ALA A 569 -12.97 -10.74 -44.90
N GLY A 570 -13.98 -9.91 -44.57
CA GLY A 570 -15.37 -10.37 -44.45
C GLY A 570 -15.63 -11.33 -43.28
N GLU A 571 -14.83 -11.29 -42.21
CA GLU A 571 -14.97 -12.18 -41.06
C GLU A 571 -15.99 -11.67 -40.03
N SER A 572 -15.89 -10.37 -39.72
CA SER A 572 -16.74 -9.66 -38.76
C SER A 572 -16.87 -8.20 -39.14
N TRP A 573 -17.99 -7.57 -38.80
CA TRP A 573 -18.29 -6.19 -39.14
C TRP A 573 -18.54 -5.33 -37.90
N ILE A 574 -18.13 -4.07 -37.96
CA ILE A 574 -18.46 -3.08 -36.92
C ILE A 574 -19.74 -2.34 -37.35
N LEU A 575 -20.71 -2.28 -36.44
CA LEU A 575 -21.94 -1.53 -36.56
C LEU A 575 -21.97 -0.42 -35.52
N PHE A 576 -22.47 0.75 -35.93
CA PHE A 576 -22.66 1.91 -35.09
C PHE A 576 -24.11 1.96 -34.61
N LEU A 577 -24.32 1.87 -33.31
CA LEU A 577 -25.61 2.15 -32.69
C LEU A 577 -25.70 3.65 -32.43
N ARG A 578 -26.81 4.26 -32.81
CA ARG A 578 -27.14 5.68 -32.64
C ARG A 578 -28.51 5.85 -32.00
N LYS A 579 -28.74 7.03 -31.44
CA LYS A 579 -30.08 7.45 -31.06
C LYS A 579 -30.69 8.27 -32.19
N LYS A 580 -31.99 8.12 -32.45
CA LYS A 580 -32.66 8.90 -33.50
C LYS A 580 -32.69 10.41 -33.24
N GLU A 581 -32.59 10.83 -31.98
CA GLU A 581 -32.47 12.25 -31.60
C GLU A 581 -31.13 12.88 -32.01
N ASP A 582 -30.09 12.06 -32.21
CA ASP A 582 -28.75 12.52 -32.59
C ASP A 582 -27.94 11.38 -33.24
N LEU A 583 -27.96 11.36 -34.58
CA LEU A 583 -27.29 10.34 -35.39
C LEU A 583 -25.78 10.60 -35.56
N GLU A 584 -25.33 11.83 -35.31
CA GLU A 584 -23.93 12.24 -35.49
C GLU A 584 -23.09 11.89 -34.25
N THR A 585 -23.70 11.84 -33.06
CA THR A 585 -23.00 11.51 -31.81
C THR A 585 -22.82 9.99 -31.63
N PRO A 586 -21.58 9.49 -31.47
CA PRO A 586 -21.30 8.10 -31.12
C PRO A 586 -21.97 7.64 -29.84
N TYR A 587 -22.59 6.45 -29.87
CA TYR A 587 -23.30 5.89 -28.71
C TYR A 587 -22.77 4.51 -28.32
N TYR A 588 -22.85 3.51 -29.21
CA TYR A 588 -22.15 2.22 -29.06
C TYR A 588 -21.56 1.74 -30.38
N THR A 589 -20.49 0.95 -30.28
CA THR A 589 -20.02 0.07 -31.34
C THR A 589 -20.42 -1.37 -31.06
N ILE A 590 -20.73 -2.14 -32.11
CA ILE A 590 -21.14 -3.53 -32.05
C ILE A 590 -20.31 -4.31 -33.08
N GLU A 591 -19.60 -5.36 -32.68
CA GLU A 591 -18.96 -6.29 -33.62
C GLU A 591 -19.88 -7.49 -33.85
N ILE A 592 -20.21 -7.76 -35.12
CA ILE A 592 -21.05 -8.89 -35.54
C ILE A 592 -20.26 -9.85 -36.42
N SER A 593 -20.48 -11.16 -36.25
CA SER A 593 -19.89 -12.18 -37.12
C SER A 593 -20.61 -12.25 -38.47
N MET A 594 -19.86 -12.16 -39.57
CA MET A 594 -20.42 -12.26 -40.92
C MET A 594 -20.89 -13.67 -41.30
N LYS A 595 -20.36 -14.70 -40.61
CA LYS A 595 -20.71 -16.11 -40.84
C LYS A 595 -21.94 -16.57 -40.08
N THR A 596 -22.11 -16.08 -38.85
CA THR A 596 -23.12 -16.61 -37.91
C THR A 596 -24.20 -15.59 -37.54
N ASP A 597 -24.07 -14.34 -37.99
CA ASP A 597 -24.93 -13.21 -37.63
C ASP A 597 -25.09 -13.04 -36.10
N ARG A 598 -24.07 -13.46 -35.33
CA ARG A 598 -24.03 -13.32 -33.87
C ARG A 598 -23.19 -12.10 -33.49
N ILE A 599 -23.69 -11.33 -32.52
CA ILE A 599 -22.93 -10.26 -31.88
C ILE A 599 -21.79 -10.88 -31.08
N LEU A 600 -20.56 -10.50 -31.40
CA LEU A 600 -19.34 -10.94 -30.72
C LEU A 600 -19.07 -10.07 -29.49
N GLN A 601 -19.23 -8.75 -29.63
CA GLN A 601 -19.04 -7.78 -28.56
C GLN A 601 -19.74 -6.45 -28.88
N TRP A 602 -19.98 -5.63 -27.85
CA TRP A 602 -20.53 -4.29 -27.99
C TRP A 602 -20.14 -3.42 -26.80
N TYR A 603 -19.74 -2.17 -27.05
CA TYR A 603 -19.25 -1.24 -26.02
C TYR A 603 -19.61 0.21 -26.35
N SER A 604 -19.74 1.02 -25.30
CA SER A 604 -19.80 2.48 -25.34
C SER A 604 -18.47 3.06 -24.87
N ALA A 605 -18.47 4.35 -24.51
CA ALA A 605 -17.26 5.06 -24.16
C ALA A 605 -16.43 4.36 -23.07
N TYR A 606 -15.11 4.29 -23.25
CA TYR A 606 -14.13 3.66 -22.34
C TYR A 606 -14.36 2.16 -22.10
N ASP A 607 -14.76 1.41 -23.13
CA ASP A 607 -15.07 -0.03 -23.06
C ASP A 607 -16.18 -0.36 -22.01
N ARG A 608 -17.07 0.59 -21.74
CA ARG A 608 -18.16 0.43 -20.75
C ARG A 608 -19.48 0.04 -21.42
N LYS A 609 -20.40 -0.48 -20.61
CA LYS A 609 -21.78 -0.78 -21.01
C LYS A 609 -22.79 0.00 -20.15
N PRO A 610 -22.92 1.33 -20.32
CA PRO A 610 -24.00 2.07 -19.68
C PRO A 610 -25.36 1.45 -20.06
N GLN A 611 -26.39 1.61 -19.23
CA GLN A 611 -27.77 1.16 -19.56
C GLN A 611 -27.88 -0.27 -20.14
N GLU A 612 -27.03 -1.19 -19.66
CA GLU A 612 -26.80 -2.49 -20.31
C GLU A 612 -28.09 -3.28 -20.56
N LYS A 613 -29.01 -3.31 -19.60
CA LYS A 613 -30.28 -4.02 -19.73
C LYS A 613 -31.17 -3.48 -20.86
N THR A 614 -31.12 -2.17 -21.10
CA THR A 614 -31.89 -1.52 -22.18
C THR A 614 -31.27 -1.87 -23.53
N ILE A 615 -29.95 -1.71 -23.67
CA ILE A 615 -29.24 -1.99 -24.91
C ILE A 615 -29.29 -3.47 -25.27
N GLN A 616 -29.19 -4.38 -24.30
CA GLN A 616 -29.39 -5.81 -24.55
C GLN A 616 -30.78 -6.13 -25.14
N LYS A 617 -31.84 -5.41 -24.75
CA LYS A 617 -33.18 -5.59 -25.35
C LYS A 617 -33.20 -5.10 -26.80
N VAL A 618 -32.60 -3.93 -27.06
CA VAL A 618 -32.46 -3.37 -28.43
C VAL A 618 -31.70 -4.34 -29.33
N LEU A 619 -30.57 -4.88 -28.87
CA LEU A 619 -29.77 -5.84 -29.63
C LEU A 619 -30.49 -7.17 -29.87
N LYS A 620 -31.30 -7.64 -28.92
CA LYS A 620 -32.15 -8.83 -29.12
C LYS A 620 -33.23 -8.58 -30.15
N GLN A 621 -33.88 -7.41 -30.11
CA GLN A 621 -34.88 -7.02 -31.09
C GLN A 621 -34.28 -6.96 -32.50
N PHE A 622 -33.15 -6.26 -32.63
CA PHE A 622 -32.33 -6.21 -33.85
C PHE A 622 -32.06 -7.60 -34.45
N LEU A 623 -31.53 -8.55 -33.65
CA LEU A 623 -31.23 -9.90 -34.13
C LEU A 623 -32.48 -10.69 -34.55
N THR A 624 -33.60 -10.52 -33.86
CA THR A 624 -34.87 -11.18 -34.22
C THR A 624 -35.42 -10.65 -35.54
N GLU A 625 -35.44 -9.34 -35.72
CA GLU A 625 -36.02 -8.70 -36.90
C GLU A 625 -35.17 -8.94 -38.16
N ILE A 626 -33.84 -9.00 -38.04
CA ILE A 626 -32.98 -9.35 -39.18
C ILE A 626 -33.21 -10.79 -39.63
N LYS A 627 -33.35 -11.74 -38.69
CA LYS A 627 -33.69 -13.13 -39.03
C LYS A 627 -35.04 -13.23 -39.73
N GLN A 628 -36.04 -12.48 -39.28
CA GLN A 628 -37.36 -12.43 -39.93
C GLN A 628 -37.30 -11.82 -41.33
N LYS A 629 -36.50 -10.76 -41.54
CA LYS A 629 -36.26 -10.18 -42.87
C LYS A 629 -35.58 -11.16 -43.82
N GLN A 630 -34.61 -11.95 -43.35
CA GLN A 630 -33.94 -12.97 -44.17
C GLN A 630 -34.89 -14.10 -44.59
N VAL A 631 -35.76 -14.57 -43.69
CA VAL A 631 -36.74 -15.64 -43.99
C VAL A 631 -37.80 -15.19 -45.00
N ARG A 632 -38.18 -13.91 -45.01
CA ARG A 632 -39.15 -13.35 -45.98
C ARG A 632 -38.60 -13.10 -47.39
N ILE A 633 -37.27 -13.06 -47.56
CA ILE A 633 -36.63 -12.84 -48.87
C ILE A 633 -36.24 -14.19 -49.53
N SER A 634 -36.20 -15.27 -48.75
CA SER A 634 -35.82 -16.62 -49.20
C SER A 634 -37.01 -17.60 -49.31
N ALA A 635 -38.23 -17.11 -49.11
CA ALA A 635 -39.51 -17.76 -49.44
C ALA A 635 -40.16 -16.97 -50.58
#